data_AF-A0A963WQ31-F1
#
_entry.id   AF-A0A963WQ31-F1
#
_cell.length_a   1.000
_cell.length_b   1.000
_cell.length_c   1.000
_cell.angle_alpha   90.00
_cell.angle_beta   90.00
_cell.angle_gamma   90.00
#
_symmetry.space_group_name_H-M   'P 1'
#
loop_
_entity.id
_entity.type
_entity.pdbx_description
1 polymer ?
#
loop_
_entity_poly.entity_id
_entity_poly.type
_entity_poly.pdbx_seq_one_letter_code
_entity_poly.pdbx_strand_id
1 'polypeptide(L)'
;MTSVPKEDVYSIRKLIREAEAISDEAMIACSKLKLAIVKARQNPELPVDAGQRAIMRLTQAEQQALTMSTSLLRVHDELSKAGREFCGDDQGGMTNVSPSAIGSDMAAQVLEPA
;
A
#
# COMPACT_ATOMS: atom_id res chain seq x y z
N MET A 1 -18.54 1.59 -32.51
CA MET A 1 -17.97 1.44 -31.15
C MET A 1 -16.51 1.09 -31.31
N THR A 2 -15.61 2.00 -30.93
CA THR A 2 -14.17 1.74 -30.89
C THR A 2 -13.90 0.79 -29.72
N SER A 3 -13.48 -0.44 -30.02
CA SER A 3 -13.10 -1.42 -29.00
C SER A 3 -11.84 -0.96 -28.28
N VAL A 4 -11.86 -0.93 -26.95
CA VAL A 4 -10.65 -0.67 -26.14
C VAL A 4 -9.65 -1.81 -26.38
N PRO A 5 -8.37 -1.52 -26.67
CA PRO A 5 -7.34 -2.55 -26.80
C PRO A 5 -7.25 -3.39 -25.52
N LYS A 6 -7.26 -4.73 -25.65
CA LYS A 6 -7.21 -5.64 -24.49
C LYS A 6 -5.94 -5.46 -23.65
N GLU A 7 -4.84 -5.09 -24.29
CA GLU A 7 -3.56 -4.78 -23.65
C GLU A 7 -3.66 -3.61 -22.65
N ASP A 8 -4.43 -2.57 -22.97
CA ASP A 8 -4.66 -1.44 -22.08
C ASP A 8 -5.41 -1.89 -20.82
N VAL A 9 -6.42 -2.74 -20.97
CA VAL A 9 -7.19 -3.25 -19.83
C VAL A 9 -6.34 -4.13 -18.91
N TYR A 10 -5.49 -5.00 -19.46
CA TYR A 10 -4.59 -5.82 -18.66
C TYR A 10 -3.52 -4.98 -17.95
N SER A 11 -2.96 -3.97 -18.62
CA SER A 11 -1.98 -3.07 -18.01
C SER A 11 -2.59 -2.26 -16.87
N ILE A 12 -3.81 -1.72 -17.06
CA ILE A 12 -4.53 -0.97 -16.02
C ILE A 12 -4.84 -1.89 -14.80
N ARG A 13 -5.32 -3.12 -15.03
CA ARG A 13 -5.56 -4.09 -13.95
C ARG A 13 -4.29 -4.47 -13.19
N LYS A 14 -3.14 -4.50 -13.87
CA LYS A 14 -1.85 -4.71 -13.22
C LYS A 14 -1.50 -3.51 -12.34
N LEU A 15 -1.56 -2.30 -12.90
CA LEU A 15 -1.21 -1.06 -12.22
C LEU A 15 -2.06 -0.81 -10.97
N ILE A 16 -3.36 -1.13 -11.00
CA ILE A 16 -4.21 -0.95 -9.80
C ILE A 16 -3.78 -1.88 -8.65
N ARG A 17 -3.41 -3.14 -8.96
CA ARG A 17 -2.91 -4.08 -7.94
C ARG A 17 -1.55 -3.68 -7.40
N GLU A 18 -0.68 -3.15 -8.25
CA GLU A 18 0.61 -2.60 -7.82
C GLU A 18 0.41 -1.39 -6.91
N ALA A 19 -0.53 -0.50 -7.24
CA ALA A 19 -0.88 0.65 -6.39
C ALA A 19 -1.46 0.22 -5.03
N GLU A 20 -2.31 -0.81 -5.00
CA GLU A 20 -2.83 -1.41 -3.75
C GLU A 20 -1.69 -1.96 -2.88
N ALA A 21 -0.77 -2.73 -3.47
CA ALA A 21 0.37 -3.30 -2.75
C ALA A 21 1.30 -2.21 -2.16
N ILE A 22 1.58 -1.16 -2.95
CA ILE A 22 2.38 -0.01 -2.48
C ILE A 22 1.69 0.71 -1.32
N SER A 23 0.36 0.82 -1.34
CA SER A 23 -0.40 1.40 -0.23
C SER A 23 -0.22 0.60 1.07
N ASP A 24 -0.19 -0.73 0.98
CA ASP A 24 0.02 -1.60 2.14
C ASP A 24 1.46 -1.50 2.66
N GLU A 25 2.45 -1.44 1.77
CA GLU A 25 3.85 -1.20 2.15
C GLU A 25 4.02 0.12 2.91
N ALA A 26 3.37 1.20 2.45
CA ALA A 26 3.39 2.50 3.12
C ALA A 26 2.80 2.41 4.54
N MET A 27 1.72 1.64 4.73
CA MET A 27 1.12 1.40 6.05
C MET A 27 2.04 0.59 6.97
N ILE A 28 2.74 -0.41 6.44
CA ILE A 28 3.75 -1.17 7.17
C ILE A 28 4.90 -0.25 7.63
N ALA A 29 5.39 0.61 6.72
CA ALA A 29 6.47 1.55 7.04
C ALA A 29 6.06 2.54 8.13
N CYS A 30 4.86 3.13 8.05
CA CYS A 30 4.34 4.02 9.09
C CYS A 30 4.21 3.31 10.44
N SER A 31 3.71 2.08 10.45
CA SER A 31 3.57 1.26 11.66
C SER A 31 4.92 0.96 12.32
N LYS A 32 5.94 0.60 11.52
CA LYS A 32 7.31 0.38 11.99
C LYS A 32 7.89 1.66 12.63
N LEU A 33 7.70 2.81 11.98
CA LEU A 33 8.14 4.10 12.52
C LEU A 33 7.44 4.45 13.83
N LYS A 34 6.11 4.27 13.90
CA LYS A 34 5.34 4.53 15.14
C LYS A 34 5.82 3.64 16.28
N LEU A 35 6.05 2.35 16.03
CA LEU A 35 6.59 1.42 17.01
C LEU A 35 7.95 1.90 17.54
N ALA A 36 8.85 2.32 16.66
CA ALA A 36 10.16 2.83 17.05
C ALA A 36 10.06 4.06 17.96
N ILE A 37 9.16 5.01 17.64
CA ILE A 37 8.94 6.21 18.47
C ILE A 37 8.37 5.81 19.84
N VAL A 38 7.38 4.91 19.89
CA VAL A 38 6.78 4.47 21.17
C VAL A 38 7.78 3.70 22.03
N LYS A 39 8.64 2.87 21.43
CA LYS A 39 9.74 2.20 22.12
C LYS A 39 10.74 3.19 22.69
N ALA A 40 11.13 4.21 21.92
CA ALA A 40 12.06 5.24 22.39
C ALA A 40 11.51 5.98 23.63
N ARG A 41 10.19 6.21 23.70
CA ARG A 41 9.52 6.83 24.86
C ARG A 41 9.56 6.00 26.15
N GLN A 42 9.97 4.73 26.08
CA GLN A 42 10.19 3.93 27.28
C GLN A 42 11.50 4.29 27.99
N ASN A 43 12.35 5.14 27.39
CA ASN A 43 13.56 5.64 28.05
C ASN A 43 13.18 6.64 29.16
N PRO A 44 13.47 6.36 30.44
CA PRO A 44 13.13 7.23 31.57
C PRO A 44 13.87 8.58 31.55
N GLU A 45 14.97 8.68 30.81
CA GLU A 45 15.74 9.92 30.64
C GLU A 45 15.07 10.91 29.67
N LEU A 46 14.03 10.47 28.95
CA LEU A 46 13.28 11.33 28.03
C LEU A 46 12.05 11.94 28.71
N PRO A 47 11.69 13.19 28.34
CA PRO A 47 10.42 13.78 28.73
C PRO A 47 9.22 12.92 28.31
N VAL A 48 8.16 12.92 29.12
CA VAL A 48 6.93 12.15 28.87
C VAL A 48 6.23 12.52 27.56
N ASP A 49 6.41 13.75 27.09
CA ASP A 49 5.87 14.30 25.84
C ASP A 49 6.84 14.17 24.65
N ALA A 50 8.02 13.56 24.84
CA ALA A 50 8.99 13.35 23.79
C ALA A 50 8.36 12.61 22.59
N GLY A 51 8.47 13.22 21.41
CA GLY A 51 7.93 12.66 20.18
C GLY A 51 6.39 12.72 20.05
N GLN A 52 5.65 13.30 21.01
CA GLN A 52 4.17 13.36 20.94
C GLN A 52 3.67 14.07 19.68
N ARG A 53 4.26 15.22 19.33
CA ARG A 53 3.92 15.94 18.11
C ARG A 53 4.24 15.14 16.84
N ALA A 54 5.31 14.33 16.87
CA ALA A 54 5.66 13.45 15.75
C ALA A 54 4.63 12.32 15.60
N ILE A 55 4.22 11.68 16.70
CA ILE A 55 3.17 10.64 16.70
C ILE A 55 1.84 11.20 16.17
N MET A 56 1.45 12.41 16.59
CA MET A 56 0.23 13.05 16.11
C MET A 56 0.26 13.26 14.59
N ARG A 57 1.37 13.78 14.06
CA ARG A 57 1.55 13.99 12.60
C ARG A 57 1.61 12.67 11.84
N LEU A 58 2.30 11.67 12.38
CA LEU A 58 2.36 10.33 11.78
C LEU A 58 0.97 9.68 11.73
N THR A 59 0.18 9.83 12.79
CA THR A 59 -1.21 9.34 12.83
C THR A 59 -2.10 10.05 11.81
N GLN A 60 -1.90 11.35 11.59
CA GLN A 60 -2.59 12.08 10.53
C GLN A 60 -2.19 11.56 9.13
N ALA A 61 -0.90 11.28 8.91
CA ALA A 61 -0.41 10.71 7.66
C ALA A 61 -0.98 9.29 7.41
N GLU A 62 -1.04 8.45 8.43
CA GLU A 62 -1.67 7.12 8.34
C GLU A 62 -3.16 7.21 8.00
N GLN A 63 -3.89 8.17 8.58
CA GLN A 63 -5.29 8.38 8.25
C GLN A 63 -5.48 8.76 6.77
N GLN A 64 -4.57 9.57 6.22
CA GLN A 64 -4.57 9.91 4.80
C GLN A 64 -4.26 8.69 3.93
N ALA A 65 -3.26 7.87 4.30
CA ALA A 65 -2.93 6.64 3.61
C ALA A 65 -4.09 5.63 3.60
N LEU A 66 -4.79 5.47 4.72
CA LEU A 66 -5.99 4.61 4.81
C LEU A 66 -7.14 5.13 3.94
N THR A 67 -7.33 6.45 3.89
CA THR A 67 -8.32 7.09 3.02
C THR A 67 -7.99 6.88 1.54
N MET A 68 -6.70 6.97 1.18
CA MET A 68 -6.20 6.67 -0.16
C MET A 68 -6.45 5.20 -0.52
N SER A 69 -6.08 4.25 0.34
CA SER A 69 -6.32 2.81 0.15
C SER A 69 -7.81 2.52 -0.11
N THR A 70 -8.71 3.11 0.69
CA THR A 70 -10.16 2.96 0.48
C THR A 70 -10.62 3.54 -0.85
N SER A 71 -9.98 4.61 -1.31
CA SER A 71 -10.30 5.23 -2.61
C SER A 71 -9.79 4.36 -3.77
N LEU A 72 -8.62 3.74 -3.64
CA LEU A 72 -8.08 2.78 -4.62
C LEU A 72 -9.02 1.58 -4.81
N LEU A 73 -9.61 1.04 -3.73
CA LEU A 73 -10.59 -0.05 -3.82
C LEU A 73 -11.84 0.35 -4.63
N ARG A 74 -12.29 1.60 -4.53
CA ARG A 74 -13.41 2.10 -5.33
C ARG A 74 -13.03 2.26 -6.79
N VAL A 75 -11.85 2.79 -7.07
CA VAL A 75 -11.31 2.87 -8.44
C VAL A 75 -11.19 1.47 -9.05
N HIS A 76 -10.73 0.48 -8.29
CA HIS A 76 -10.67 -0.90 -8.74
C HIS A 76 -12.07 -1.45 -9.10
N ASP A 77 -13.10 -1.20 -8.29
CA ASP A 77 -14.48 -1.62 -8.62
C ASP A 77 -15.02 -0.91 -9.88
N GLU A 78 -14.80 0.40 -10.01
CA GLU A 78 -15.20 1.17 -11.20
C GLU A 78 -14.50 0.68 -12.47
N LEU A 79 -13.20 0.44 -12.42
CA LEU A 79 -12.43 -0.12 -13.54
C LEU A 79 -12.86 -1.56 -13.86
N SER A 80 -13.24 -2.35 -12.85
CA SER A 80 -13.77 -3.70 -13.05
C SER A 80 -15.11 -3.68 -13.78
N LYS A 81 -15.99 -2.72 -13.43
CA LYS A 81 -17.27 -2.51 -14.12
C LYS A 81 -17.05 -2.08 -15.58
N ALA A 82 -16.20 -1.07 -15.81
CA ALA A 82 -15.86 -0.61 -17.15
C ALA A 82 -15.24 -1.73 -18.00
N GLY A 83 -14.34 -2.54 -17.43
CA GLY A 83 -13.75 -3.68 -18.12
C GLY A 83 -14.79 -4.70 -18.61
N ARG A 84 -15.83 -4.99 -17.81
CA ARG A 84 -16.93 -5.86 -18.23
C ARG A 84 -17.77 -5.25 -19.35
N GLU A 85 -18.03 -3.95 -19.29
CA GLU A 85 -18.84 -3.24 -20.30
C GLU A 85 -18.11 -3.15 -21.66
N PHE A 86 -16.83 -2.81 -21.67
CA PHE A 86 -16.08 -2.54 -22.90
C PHE A 86 -15.33 -3.74 -23.47
N CYS A 87 -15.00 -4.76 -22.66
CA CYS A 87 -14.21 -5.91 -23.09
C CYS A 87 -14.92 -7.26 -22.95
N GLY A 88 -16.17 -7.28 -22.46
CA GLY A 88 -16.91 -8.49 -22.19
C GLY A 88 -16.44 -9.20 -20.91
N ASP A 89 -17.06 -10.34 -20.62
CA ASP A 89 -16.75 -11.11 -19.41
C ASP A 89 -15.42 -11.85 -19.58
N ASP A 90 -14.37 -11.31 -18.98
CA ASP A 90 -13.05 -11.94 -18.94
C ASP A 90 -13.00 -12.86 -17.71
N GLN A 91 -13.05 -14.18 -17.94
CA GLN A 91 -13.18 -15.22 -16.91
C GLN A 91 -11.93 -15.37 -16.04
N GLY A 92 -11.65 -14.38 -15.19
CA GLY A 92 -10.94 -14.61 -13.93
C GLY A 92 -9.48 -15.05 -14.03
N GLY A 93 -8.75 -14.64 -15.08
CA GLY A 93 -7.30 -14.77 -15.08
C GLY A 93 -6.69 -13.99 -13.90
N MET A 94 -6.12 -14.69 -12.92
CA MET A 94 -5.35 -14.08 -11.83
C MET A 94 -4.28 -13.16 -12.43
N THR A 95 -4.39 -11.85 -12.21
CA THR A 95 -3.33 -10.90 -12.61
C THR A 95 -2.10 -11.20 -11.77
N ASN A 96 -1.08 -11.80 -12.39
CA ASN A 96 0.21 -12.05 -11.76
C ASN A 96 0.87 -10.71 -11.40
N VAL A 97 0.94 -10.41 -10.10
CA VAL A 97 1.73 -9.31 -9.58
C VAL A 97 3.15 -9.83 -9.44
N SER A 98 4.10 -9.28 -10.21
CA SER A 98 5.50 -9.71 -10.12
C SER A 98 6.09 -9.27 -8.77
N PRO A 99 6.93 -10.09 -8.10
CA PRO A 99 7.59 -9.70 -6.86
C PRO A 99 8.42 -8.41 -6.97
N SER A 100 8.89 -8.06 -8.17
CA SER A 100 9.58 -6.81 -8.46
C SER A 100 8.69 -5.57 -8.49
N ALA A 101 7.36 -5.74 -8.45
CA ALA A 101 6.40 -4.64 -8.35
C ALA A 101 5.98 -4.32 -6.90
N ILE A 102 6.32 -5.21 -5.98
CA ILE A 102 6.26 -5.01 -4.52
C ILE A 102 7.69 -4.61 -4.15
N GLY A 103 7.88 -3.45 -3.52
CA GLY A 103 9.19 -2.95 -3.17
C GLY A 103 9.98 -4.01 -2.41
N SER A 104 11.04 -4.52 -3.03
CA SER A 104 11.88 -5.55 -2.44
C SER A 104 12.67 -4.95 -1.28
N ASP A 105 12.10 -4.99 -0.08
CA ASP A 105 12.85 -4.63 1.13
C ASP A 105 12.37 -5.39 2.38
N MET A 106 12.56 -6.72 2.34
CA MET A 106 12.54 -7.59 3.52
C MET A 106 13.74 -8.56 3.53
N ALA A 107 14.91 -8.12 3.03
CA ALA A 107 16.14 -8.93 3.04
C ALA A 107 17.31 -8.22 3.75
N ALA A 108 17.05 -7.62 4.92
CA ALA A 108 18.12 -7.19 5.82
C ALA A 108 17.61 -7.12 7.27
N GLN A 109 17.51 -8.27 7.96
CA GLN A 109 17.65 -8.42 9.42
C GLN A 109 17.23 -9.83 9.88
N VAL A 110 18.04 -10.85 9.57
CA VAL A 110 18.23 -11.99 10.50
C VAL A 110 19.65 -12.51 10.29
N LEU A 111 20.62 -11.81 10.85
CA LEU A 111 21.80 -12.46 11.42
C LEU A 111 22.33 -11.55 12.53
N GLU A 112 23.03 -12.18 13.47
CA GLU A 112 23.52 -11.70 14.78
C GLU A 112 22.56 -12.04 15.95
N PRO A 113 23.06 -12.71 17.02
CA PRO A 113 24.27 -12.25 17.70
C PRO A 113 25.26 -13.30 18.25
N ALA A 114 26.44 -12.76 18.59
CA ALA A 114 27.48 -13.17 19.55
C ALA A 114 28.61 -14.08 19.07
#